data_AF-A0A2J6QN43-F1
#
_entry.id   AF-A0A2J6QN43-F1
#
_cell.length_a   1.000
_cell.length_b   1.000
_cell.length_c   1.000
_cell.angle_alpha   90.00
_cell.angle_beta   90.00
_cell.angle_gamma   90.00
#
_symmetry.space_group_name_H-M   'P 1'
#
loop_
_entity.id
_entity.type
_entity.pdbx_description
1 polymer ?
#
loop_
_entity_poly.entity_id
_entity_poly.type
_entity_poly.pdbx_seq_one_letter_code
_entity_poly.pdbx_strand_id
1 'polypeptide(L)'
;MPNRDYTIERDGRGRERLVRTSSNRERGSHGRARSTRELLNEAEEREEELKGEVLSLQARLSYAQRDNWQYQNLVNEHRHCRNLRGELEAQVREVRRLEDLLTDEEDTTARLKHKNEELKEKYRLMKRGNREEEFKLRYEEKRAEADLLRRRLAERDEMLALAETRIADKNRTILYLKNYLRSHGFHVGD
;
A
#
# COMPACT_ATOMS: atom_id res chain seq x y z
N MET A 1 58.87 -42.30 -57.08
CA MET A 1 57.91 -41.42 -56.38
C MET A 1 58.65 -40.13 -56.02
N PRO A 2 58.25 -38.94 -56.48
CA PRO A 2 58.93 -37.70 -56.09
C PRO A 2 58.49 -37.32 -54.67
N ASN A 3 59.45 -37.19 -53.76
CA ASN A 3 59.24 -36.63 -52.42
C ASN A 3 58.76 -35.17 -52.58
N ARG A 4 57.59 -34.87 -52.02
CA ARG A 4 57.10 -33.50 -51.86
C ARG A 4 57.42 -33.09 -50.43
N ASP A 5 58.31 -32.12 -50.28
CA ASP A 5 58.66 -31.56 -48.98
C ASP A 5 57.50 -30.70 -48.46
N TYR A 6 57.06 -30.96 -47.23
CA TYR A 6 56.06 -30.16 -46.52
C TYR A 6 56.69 -29.69 -45.21
N THR A 7 56.43 -28.45 -44.81
CA THR A 7 56.82 -27.91 -43.51
C THR A 7 55.60 -27.52 -42.68
N ILE A 8 55.69 -27.66 -41.36
CA ILE A 8 54.61 -27.36 -40.42
C ILE A 8 54.88 -25.99 -39.81
N GLU A 9 53.94 -25.04 -39.99
CA GLU A 9 53.97 -23.73 -39.33
C GLU A 9 52.90 -23.66 -38.25
N ARG A 10 53.19 -22.95 -37.14
CA ARG A 10 52.21 -22.60 -36.10
C ARG A 10 51.76 -21.15 -36.25
N ASP A 11 50.45 -20.93 -36.37
CA ASP A 11 49.88 -19.59 -36.32
C ASP A 11 49.94 -18.98 -34.91
N GLY A 12 49.79 -17.65 -34.80
CA GLY A 12 49.81 -16.90 -33.54
C GLY A 12 48.72 -17.28 -32.50
N ARG A 13 47.86 -18.24 -32.82
CA ARG A 13 46.88 -18.87 -31.90
C ARG A 13 47.18 -20.35 -31.60
N GLY A 14 48.39 -20.83 -31.95
CA GLY A 14 48.88 -22.17 -31.61
C GLY A 14 48.39 -23.32 -32.49
N ARG A 15 47.69 -23.05 -33.61
CA ARG A 15 47.26 -24.10 -34.55
C ARG A 15 48.32 -24.38 -35.60
N GLU A 16 48.61 -25.66 -35.80
CA GLU A 16 49.56 -26.14 -36.81
C GLU A 16 48.86 -26.30 -38.16
N ARG A 17 49.47 -25.74 -39.21
CA ARG A 17 49.05 -25.96 -40.60
C ARG A 17 50.19 -26.57 -41.40
N LEU A 18 49.87 -27.56 -42.23
CA LEU A 18 50.80 -28.08 -43.23
C LEU A 18 50.88 -27.09 -44.39
N VAL A 19 52.03 -26.44 -44.53
CA VAL A 19 52.30 -25.54 -45.64
C VAL A 19 53.13 -26.30 -46.67
N ARG A 20 52.64 -26.32 -47.92
CA ARG A 20 53.48 -26.73 -49.04
C ARG A 20 54.54 -25.67 -49.23
N THR A 21 55.80 -26.02 -49.04
CA THR A 21 56.90 -25.22 -49.56
C THR A 21 56.83 -25.26 -51.07
N SER A 22 56.23 -24.22 -51.67
CA SER A 22 56.41 -23.96 -53.09
C SER A 22 57.85 -23.54 -53.28
N SER A 23 58.74 -24.51 -53.51
CA SER A 23 60.00 -24.21 -54.17
C SER A 23 59.62 -23.66 -55.55
N ASN A 24 59.56 -22.33 -55.67
CA ASN A 24 59.55 -21.64 -56.96
C ASN A 24 60.88 -21.98 -57.63
N ARG A 25 60.94 -23.16 -58.26
CA ARG A 25 61.90 -23.41 -59.33
C ARG A 25 61.48 -22.46 -60.43
N GLU A 26 62.23 -21.37 -60.56
CA GLU A 26 62.30 -20.55 -61.76
C GLU A 26 62.45 -21.49 -62.95
N ARG A 27 61.30 -21.75 -63.58
CA ARG A 27 61.21 -22.66 -64.70
C ARG A 27 61.51 -21.82 -65.92
N GLY A 28 62.76 -21.91 -66.36
CA GLY A 28 63.13 -21.85 -67.77
C GLY A 28 62.76 -20.58 -68.52
N SER A 29 63.74 -19.71 -68.66
CA SER A 29 63.90 -18.79 -69.79
C SER A 29 63.65 -19.51 -71.13
N HIS A 30 62.45 -19.38 -71.67
CA HIS A 30 62.14 -19.51 -73.10
C HIS A 30 61.53 -18.18 -73.54
N GLY A 31 62.42 -17.19 -73.63
CA GLY A 31 62.13 -15.87 -74.16
C GLY A 31 61.75 -15.92 -75.64
N ARG A 32 60.44 -15.96 -75.91
CA ARG A 32 59.93 -14.99 -76.88
C ARG A 32 60.18 -13.65 -76.20
N ALA A 33 61.10 -12.84 -76.73
CA ALA A 33 61.29 -11.48 -76.24
C ALA A 33 59.95 -10.75 -76.43
N ARG A 34 59.09 -10.80 -75.41
CA ARG A 34 57.94 -9.91 -75.32
C ARG A 34 58.54 -8.53 -75.42
N SER A 35 58.05 -7.76 -76.38
CA SER A 35 58.49 -6.38 -76.52
C SER A 35 58.32 -5.72 -75.16
N THR A 36 59.27 -4.89 -74.72
CA THR A 36 59.12 -4.11 -73.49
C THR A 36 57.78 -3.37 -73.45
N ARG A 37 57.27 -3.00 -74.63
CA ARG A 37 55.93 -2.44 -74.84
C ARG A 37 54.79 -3.39 -74.50
N GLU A 38 54.89 -4.68 -74.80
CA GLU A 38 53.86 -5.67 -74.43
C GLU A 38 53.81 -5.88 -72.90
N LEU A 39 54.98 -5.91 -72.25
CA LEU A 39 55.05 -6.01 -70.79
C LEU A 39 54.53 -4.74 -70.10
N LEU A 40 54.79 -3.57 -70.69
CA LEU A 40 54.23 -2.30 -70.21
C LEU A 40 52.71 -2.27 -70.38
N ASN A 41 52.19 -2.64 -71.54
CA ASN A 41 50.74 -2.73 -71.77
C ASN A 41 50.06 -3.71 -70.81
N GLU A 42 50.63 -4.89 -70.58
CA GLU A 42 50.07 -5.88 -69.65
C GLU A 42 50.14 -5.40 -68.18
N ALA A 43 51.15 -4.59 -67.84
CA ALA A 43 51.23 -3.95 -66.53
C ALA A 43 50.21 -2.81 -66.38
N GLU A 44 50.00 -2.01 -67.42
CA GLU A 44 48.98 -0.96 -67.48
C GLU A 44 47.55 -1.55 -67.38
N GLU A 45 47.25 -2.62 -68.12
CA GLU A 45 45.98 -3.33 -68.03
C GLU A 45 45.73 -3.88 -66.62
N ARG A 46 46.74 -4.52 -66.00
CA ARG A 46 46.62 -4.97 -64.61
C ARG A 46 46.46 -3.81 -63.63
N GLU A 47 47.12 -2.68 -63.86
CA GLU A 47 46.96 -1.50 -63.03
C GLU A 47 45.52 -0.95 -63.10
N GLU A 48 44.94 -0.92 -64.30
CA GLU A 48 43.55 -0.52 -64.52
C GLU A 48 42.55 -1.49 -63.88
N GLU A 49 42.76 -2.79 -64.03
CA GLU A 49 41.94 -3.82 -63.36
C GLU A 49 41.98 -3.67 -61.84
N LEU A 50 43.17 -3.55 -61.26
CA LEU A 50 43.34 -3.35 -59.82
C LEU A 50 42.71 -2.04 -59.35
N LYS A 51 42.82 -0.95 -60.12
CA LYS A 51 42.09 0.30 -59.81
C LYS A 51 40.59 0.08 -59.80
N GLY A 52 40.05 -0.69 -60.76
CA GLY A 52 38.64 -1.08 -60.79
C GLY A 52 38.22 -1.90 -59.56
N GLU A 53 39.04 -2.87 -59.16
CA GLU A 53 38.80 -3.66 -57.95
C GLU A 53 38.83 -2.79 -56.69
N VAL A 54 39.81 -1.89 -56.55
CA VAL A 54 39.90 -0.96 -55.41
C VAL A 54 38.65 -0.10 -55.32
N LEU A 55 38.18 0.47 -56.44
CA LEU A 55 36.94 1.26 -56.44
C LEU A 55 35.72 0.42 -56.05
N SER A 56 35.63 -0.83 -56.52
CA SER A 56 34.55 -1.74 -56.16
C SER A 56 34.55 -2.09 -54.66
N LEU A 57 35.74 -2.30 -54.08
CA LEU A 57 35.92 -2.60 -52.66
C LEU A 57 35.62 -1.38 -51.79
N GLN A 58 36.03 -0.18 -52.23
CA GLN A 58 35.68 1.06 -51.55
C GLN A 58 34.16 1.31 -51.55
N ALA A 59 33.48 1.05 -52.67
CA ALA A 59 32.02 1.13 -52.73
C ALA A 59 31.36 0.12 -51.79
N ARG A 60 31.83 -1.13 -51.77
CA ARG A 60 31.31 -2.15 -50.84
C ARG A 60 31.53 -1.77 -49.37
N LEU A 61 32.70 -1.21 -49.05
CA LEU A 61 33.00 -0.76 -47.69
C LEU A 61 32.10 0.39 -47.27
N SER A 62 31.82 1.35 -48.16
CA SER A 62 30.95 2.49 -47.85
C SER A 62 29.50 2.05 -47.60
N TYR A 63 28.98 1.10 -48.39
CA TYR A 63 27.68 0.49 -48.14
C TYR A 63 27.66 -0.25 -46.79
N ALA A 64 28.66 -1.09 -46.52
CA ALA A 64 28.74 -1.83 -45.25
C ALA A 64 28.83 -0.89 -44.03
N GLN A 65 29.55 0.23 -44.14
CA GLN A 65 29.63 1.24 -43.08
C GLN A 65 28.29 1.93 -42.86
N ARG A 66 27.58 2.29 -43.94
CA ARG A 66 26.24 2.86 -43.87
C ARG A 66 25.26 1.89 -43.21
N ASP A 67 25.27 0.63 -43.60
CA ASP A 67 24.39 -0.41 -43.05
C ASP A 67 24.66 -0.64 -41.57
N ASN A 68 25.94 -0.66 -41.16
CA ASN A 68 26.33 -0.78 -39.76
C ASN A 68 25.85 0.42 -38.92
N TRP A 69 25.95 1.64 -39.46
CA TRP A 69 25.40 2.83 -38.81
C TRP A 69 23.88 2.76 -38.65
N GLN A 70 23.16 2.32 -39.68
CA GLN A 70 21.71 2.12 -39.61
C GLN A 70 21.32 1.05 -38.57
N TYR A 71 22.07 -0.05 -38.53
CA TYR A 71 21.85 -1.11 -37.53
C TYR A 71 22.07 -0.60 -36.10
N GLN A 72 23.14 0.16 -35.86
CA GLN A 72 23.40 0.79 -34.56
C GLN A 72 22.25 1.68 -34.11
N ASN A 73 21.71 2.50 -35.02
CA ASN A 73 20.56 3.35 -34.71
C ASN A 73 19.33 2.52 -34.34
N LEU A 74 19.02 1.47 -35.10
CA LEU A 74 17.88 0.59 -34.81
C LEU A 74 18.02 -0.10 -33.44
N VAL A 75 19.24 -0.53 -33.08
CA VAL A 75 19.52 -1.11 -31.75
C VAL A 75 19.27 -0.08 -30.64
N ASN A 76 19.70 1.17 -30.85
CA ASN A 76 19.48 2.25 -29.89
C ASN A 76 17.98 2.56 -29.74
N GLU A 77 17.23 2.62 -30.84
CA GLU A 77 15.78 2.81 -30.83
C GLU A 77 15.07 1.67 -30.10
N HIS A 78 15.43 0.40 -30.38
CA HIS A 78 14.86 -0.74 -29.67
C HIS A 78 15.13 -0.70 -28.16
N ARG A 79 16.34 -0.28 -27.76
CA ARG A 79 16.65 -0.07 -26.34
C ARG A 79 15.79 1.02 -25.73
N HIS A 80 15.62 2.14 -26.43
CA HIS A 80 14.76 3.23 -25.99
C HIS A 80 13.29 2.78 -25.84
N CYS A 81 12.74 2.07 -26.83
CA CYS A 81 11.39 1.50 -26.75
C CYS A 81 11.23 0.53 -25.59
N ARG A 82 12.25 -0.30 -25.29
CA ARG A 82 12.22 -1.20 -24.12
C ARG A 82 12.17 -0.43 -22.81
N ASN A 83 12.94 0.66 -22.68
CA ASN A 83 12.90 1.52 -21.50
C ASN A 83 11.52 2.17 -21.32
N LEU A 84 10.97 2.75 -22.39
CA LEU A 84 9.62 3.36 -22.37
C LEU A 84 8.53 2.35 -21.98
N ARG A 85 8.64 1.10 -22.44
CA ARG A 85 7.72 0.03 -22.01
C ARG A 85 7.84 -0.26 -20.51
N GLY A 86 9.05 -0.31 -19.98
CA GLY A 86 9.28 -0.50 -18.54
C GLY A 86 8.71 0.65 -17.71
N GLU A 87 8.85 1.90 -18.18
CA GLU A 87 8.24 3.08 -17.54
C GLU A 87 6.72 3.01 -17.57
N LEU A 88 6.12 2.64 -18.69
CA LEU A 88 4.67 2.47 -18.82
C LEU A 88 4.16 1.36 -17.88
N GLU A 89 4.84 0.22 -17.80
CA GLU A 89 4.48 -0.86 -16.87
C GLU A 89 4.61 -0.45 -15.40
N ALA A 90 5.55 0.43 -15.06
CA ALA A 90 5.66 1.01 -13.72
C ALA A 90 4.49 1.96 -13.43
N GLN A 91 4.14 2.82 -14.37
CA GLN A 91 2.99 3.73 -14.24
C GLN A 91 1.67 2.97 -14.12
N VAL A 92 1.45 1.93 -14.92
CA VAL A 92 0.25 1.08 -14.84
C VAL A 92 0.13 0.43 -13.46
N ARG A 93 1.24 -0.02 -12.87
CA ARG A 93 1.23 -0.57 -11.51
C ARG A 93 0.90 0.48 -10.46
N GLU A 94 1.43 1.69 -10.59
CA GLU A 94 1.12 2.78 -9.66
C GLU A 94 -0.33 3.23 -9.78
N VAL A 95 -0.88 3.32 -10.99
CA VAL A 95 -2.32 3.63 -11.19
C VAL A 95 -3.19 2.61 -10.48
N ARG A 96 -2.93 1.32 -10.64
CA ARG A 96 -3.68 0.27 -9.92
C ARG A 96 -3.58 0.42 -8.41
N ARG A 97 -2.38 0.72 -7.88
CA ARG A 97 -2.20 0.97 -6.44
C ARG A 97 -3.03 2.15 -5.95
N LEU A 98 -3.10 3.23 -6.73
CA LEU A 98 -3.90 4.41 -6.40
C LEU A 98 -5.40 4.14 -6.53
N GLU A 99 -5.83 3.33 -7.50
CA GLU A 99 -7.21 2.86 -7.63
C GLU A 99 -7.63 2.04 -6.41
N ASP A 100 -6.81 1.08 -5.97
CA ASP A 100 -7.06 0.28 -4.78
C ASP A 100 -7.20 1.17 -3.52
N LEU A 101 -6.27 2.12 -3.33
CA LEU A 101 -6.34 3.09 -2.23
C LEU A 101 -7.58 3.98 -2.30
N LEU A 102 -8.00 4.38 -3.49
CA LEU A 102 -9.21 5.17 -3.68
C LEU A 102 -10.44 4.36 -3.28
N THR A 103 -10.52 3.08 -3.68
CA THR A 103 -11.64 2.22 -3.28
C THR A 103 -11.72 2.02 -1.77
N ASP A 104 -10.57 1.84 -1.09
CA ASP A 104 -10.52 1.74 0.37
C ASP A 104 -11.04 3.02 1.05
N GLU A 105 -10.66 4.20 0.54
CA GLU A 105 -11.12 5.49 1.08
C GLU A 105 -12.62 5.76 0.79
N GLU A 106 -13.13 5.31 -0.36
CA GLU A 106 -14.56 5.37 -0.66
C GLU A 106 -15.36 4.48 0.31
N ASP A 107 -14.87 3.28 0.61
CA ASP A 107 -15.44 2.35 1.58
C ASP A 107 -15.43 2.90 3.01
N THR A 108 -14.31 3.49 3.44
CA THR A 108 -14.23 4.13 4.77
C THR A 108 -15.21 5.30 4.86
N THR A 109 -15.31 6.11 3.80
CA THR A 109 -16.22 7.24 3.71
C THR A 109 -17.68 6.77 3.75
N ALA A 110 -18.03 5.71 3.04
CA ALA A 110 -19.37 5.12 3.06
C ALA A 110 -19.75 4.63 4.47
N ARG A 111 -18.83 3.92 5.15
CA ARG A 111 -19.03 3.48 6.55
C ARG A 111 -19.20 4.66 7.51
N LEU A 112 -18.42 5.72 7.33
CA LEU A 112 -18.53 6.94 8.15
C LEU A 112 -19.85 7.67 7.90
N LYS A 113 -20.32 7.76 6.65
CA LYS A 113 -21.64 8.32 6.33
C LYS A 113 -22.76 7.56 7.03
N HIS A 114 -22.75 6.23 6.97
CA HIS A 114 -23.72 5.39 7.66
C HIS A 114 -23.71 5.63 9.19
N LYS A 115 -22.53 5.59 9.81
CA LYS A 115 -22.39 5.89 11.26
C LYS A 115 -22.87 7.30 11.62
N ASN A 116 -22.64 8.27 10.74
CA ASN A 116 -23.09 9.64 10.95
C ASN A 116 -24.62 9.74 10.90
N GLU A 117 -25.27 9.01 9.98
CA GLU A 117 -26.73 8.90 9.90
C GLU A 117 -27.32 8.22 11.14
N GLU A 118 -26.73 7.11 11.59
CA GLU A 118 -27.13 6.44 12.84
C GLU A 118 -27.04 7.39 14.06
N LEU A 119 -25.94 8.14 14.17
CA LEU A 119 -25.76 9.10 15.25
C LEU A 119 -26.73 10.26 15.16
N LYS A 120 -27.02 10.77 13.95
CA LYS A 120 -28.05 11.79 13.72
C LYS A 120 -29.42 11.29 14.13
N GLU A 121 -29.77 10.05 13.79
CA GLU A 121 -31.06 9.48 14.16
C GLU A 121 -31.15 9.22 15.67
N LYS A 122 -30.09 8.70 16.29
CA LYS A 122 -29.99 8.60 17.75
C LYS A 122 -30.16 9.96 18.43
N TYR A 123 -29.54 11.01 17.89
CA TYR A 123 -29.68 12.36 18.40
C TYR A 123 -31.11 12.90 18.22
N ARG A 124 -31.75 12.65 17.08
CA ARG A 124 -33.17 12.99 16.85
C ARG A 124 -34.08 12.26 17.82
N LEU A 125 -33.87 10.97 18.05
CA LEU A 125 -34.63 10.19 19.03
C LEU A 125 -34.39 10.67 20.46
N MET A 126 -33.18 11.10 20.82
CA MET A 126 -32.94 11.72 22.12
C MET A 126 -33.61 13.10 22.24
N LYS A 127 -33.65 13.90 21.17
CA LYS A 127 -34.36 15.18 21.17
C LYS A 127 -35.88 15.05 21.13
N ARG A 128 -36.41 14.03 20.44
CA ARG A 128 -37.86 13.74 20.37
C ARG A 128 -38.36 12.96 21.57
N GLY A 129 -37.50 12.13 22.15
CA GLY A 129 -37.80 11.37 23.35
C GLY A 129 -37.94 12.36 24.49
N ASN A 130 -39.16 12.50 24.98
CA ASN A 130 -39.60 13.36 26.07
C ASN A 130 -38.97 13.00 27.43
N ARG A 131 -37.77 12.42 27.44
CA ARG A 131 -37.07 11.95 28.63
C ARG A 131 -36.92 13.07 29.65
N GLU A 132 -36.57 14.28 29.22
CA GLU A 132 -36.41 15.40 30.15
C GLU A 132 -37.74 15.78 30.82
N GLU A 133 -38.84 15.85 30.05
CA GLU A 133 -40.17 16.13 30.59
C GLU A 133 -40.73 14.96 31.42
N GLU A 134 -40.53 13.71 31.00
CA GLU A 134 -40.92 12.50 31.72
C GLU A 134 -40.14 12.35 33.04
N PHE A 135 -38.84 12.63 33.04
CA PHE A 135 -38.04 12.62 34.28
C PHE A 135 -38.46 13.74 35.22
N LYS A 136 -38.79 14.92 34.68
CA LYS A 136 -39.30 16.04 35.47
C LYS A 136 -40.67 15.72 36.10
N LEU A 137 -41.61 15.17 35.32
CA LEU A 137 -42.93 14.72 35.81
C LEU A 137 -42.78 13.65 36.90
N ARG A 138 -41.97 12.62 36.66
CA ARG A 138 -41.71 11.57 37.67
C ARG A 138 -41.06 12.12 38.95
N TYR A 139 -40.18 13.11 38.81
CA TYR A 139 -39.57 13.78 39.95
C TYR A 139 -40.60 14.58 40.75
N GLU A 140 -41.48 15.32 40.07
CA GLU A 140 -42.56 16.08 40.70
C GLU A 140 -43.57 15.16 41.41
N GLU A 141 -43.95 14.04 40.80
CA GLU A 141 -44.78 13.01 41.42
C GLU A 141 -44.14 12.43 42.68
N LYS A 142 -42.87 12.04 42.60
CA LYS A 142 -42.13 11.48 43.76
C LYS A 142 -41.94 12.50 44.87
N ARG A 143 -41.77 13.77 44.52
CA ARG A 143 -41.71 14.86 45.50
C ARG A 143 -43.05 15.05 46.20
N ALA A 144 -44.16 15.05 45.46
CA ALA A 144 -45.50 15.15 46.04
C ALA A 144 -45.83 13.97 46.96
N GLU A 145 -45.44 12.75 46.56
CA GLU A 145 -45.56 11.54 47.39
C GLU A 145 -44.76 11.67 48.69
N ALA A 146 -43.50 12.14 48.62
CA ALA A 146 -42.67 12.37 49.79
C ALA A 146 -43.28 13.40 50.75
N ASP A 147 -43.85 14.50 50.23
CA ASP A 147 -44.49 15.52 51.05
C ASP A 147 -45.77 15.00 51.73
N LEU A 148 -46.54 14.15 51.05
CA LEU A 148 -47.71 13.49 51.64
C LEU A 148 -47.32 12.51 52.75
N LEU A 149 -46.25 11.74 52.56
CA LEU A 149 -45.71 10.85 53.59
C LEU A 149 -45.19 11.64 54.81
N ARG A 150 -44.53 12.77 54.60
CA ARG A 150 -44.10 13.67 55.69
C ARG A 150 -45.28 14.19 56.51
N ARG A 151 -46.38 14.61 55.85
CA ARG A 151 -47.60 15.05 56.55
C ARG A 151 -48.21 13.92 57.38
N ARG A 152 -48.34 12.71 56.81
CA ARG A 152 -48.85 11.54 57.53
C ARG A 152 -47.98 11.15 58.73
N LEU A 153 -46.66 11.30 58.61
CA LEU A 153 -45.73 11.09 59.73
C LEU A 153 -45.96 12.14 60.83
N ALA A 154 -46.05 13.42 60.47
CA ALA A 154 -46.34 14.47 61.44
C ALA A 154 -47.68 14.25 62.16
N GLU A 155 -48.74 13.91 61.43
CA GLU A 155 -50.05 13.57 62.01
C GLU A 155 -49.97 12.35 62.96
N ARG A 156 -49.18 11.33 62.59
CA ARG A 156 -48.93 10.17 63.44
C ARG A 156 -48.20 10.55 64.72
N ASP A 157 -47.17 11.38 64.61
CA ASP A 157 -46.36 11.85 65.75
C ASP A 157 -47.21 12.70 66.71
N GLU A 158 -48.08 13.58 66.18
CA GLU A 158 -49.03 14.35 66.99
C GLU A 158 -50.02 13.44 67.75
N MET A 159 -50.56 12.42 67.08
CA MET A 159 -51.46 11.46 67.73
C MET A 159 -50.75 10.64 68.81
N LEU A 160 -49.49 10.27 68.60
CA LEU A 160 -48.67 9.60 69.60
C LEU A 160 -48.41 10.51 70.80
N ALA A 161 -48.06 11.77 70.59
CA ALA A 161 -47.85 12.73 71.67
C ALA A 161 -49.13 12.95 72.51
N LEU A 162 -50.30 13.02 71.86
CA LEU A 162 -51.60 13.08 72.56
C LEU A 162 -51.90 11.79 73.35
N ALA A 163 -51.52 10.62 72.84
CA ALA A 163 -51.66 9.37 73.56
C ALA A 163 -50.71 9.31 74.78
N GLU A 164 -49.46 9.74 74.63
CA GLU A 164 -48.46 9.80 75.69
C GLU A 164 -48.88 10.72 76.84
N THR A 165 -49.34 11.94 76.53
CA THR A 165 -49.89 12.87 77.52
C THR A 165 -51.09 12.28 78.26
N ARG A 166 -52.03 11.65 77.54
CA ARG A 166 -53.19 10.98 78.15
C ARG A 166 -52.78 9.83 79.07
N ILE A 167 -51.77 9.05 78.70
CA ILE A 167 -51.21 7.98 79.54
C ILE A 167 -50.54 8.58 80.78
N ALA A 168 -49.74 9.64 80.61
CA ALA A 168 -49.08 10.33 81.71
C ALA A 168 -50.09 10.88 82.72
N ASP A 169 -51.18 11.50 82.26
CA ASP A 169 -52.24 12.02 83.14
C ASP A 169 -53.00 10.90 83.84
N LYS A 170 -53.35 9.81 83.14
CA LYS A 170 -53.95 8.62 83.78
C LYS A 170 -53.02 8.03 84.86
N ASN A 171 -51.72 7.93 84.58
CA ASN A 171 -50.74 7.44 85.55
C ASN A 171 -50.65 8.36 86.77
N ARG A 172 -50.68 9.69 86.59
CA ARG A 172 -50.76 10.66 87.70
C ARG A 172 -52.02 10.47 88.53
N THR A 173 -53.18 10.30 87.89
CA THR A 173 -54.45 10.05 88.60
C THR A 173 -54.41 8.74 89.38
N ILE A 174 -53.90 7.66 88.76
CA ILE A 174 -53.73 6.36 89.44
C ILE A 174 -52.83 6.54 90.67
N LEU A 175 -51.68 7.21 90.55
CA LEU A 175 -50.80 7.48 91.68
C LEU A 175 -51.48 8.30 92.78
N TYR A 176 -52.21 9.35 92.41
CA TYR A 176 -53.00 10.15 93.35
C TYR A 176 -54.03 9.29 94.11
N LEU A 177 -54.81 8.47 93.40
CA LEU A 177 -55.80 7.58 93.99
C LEU A 177 -55.17 6.48 94.85
N LYS A 178 -54.07 5.86 94.41
CA LYS A 178 -53.30 4.89 95.20
C LYS A 178 -52.82 5.54 96.51
N ASN A 179 -52.28 6.75 96.46
CA ASN A 179 -51.83 7.49 97.64
C ASN A 179 -53.00 7.87 98.57
N TYR A 180 -54.12 8.31 98.02
CA TYR A 180 -55.33 8.63 98.78
C TYR A 180 -55.88 7.39 99.53
N LEU A 181 -55.96 6.24 98.86
CA LEU A 181 -56.42 5.00 99.50
C LEU A 181 -55.46 4.51 100.58
N ARG A 182 -54.14 4.61 100.34
CA ARG A 182 -53.12 4.30 101.36
C ARG A 182 -53.25 5.17 102.61
N SER A 183 -53.47 6.48 102.45
CA SER A 183 -53.63 7.39 103.60
C SER A 183 -54.91 7.16 104.39
N HIS A 184 -55.91 6.49 103.80
CA HIS A 184 -57.17 6.12 104.45
C HIS A 184 -57.19 4.67 104.97
N GLY A 185 -56.02 4.02 105.05
CA GLY A 185 -55.86 2.72 105.73
C GLY A 185 -56.14 1.49 104.86
N PHE A 186 -56.32 1.64 103.54
CA PHE A 186 -56.51 0.51 102.62
C PHE A 186 -55.16 -0.03 102.12
N HIS A 187 -55.04 -1.36 101.98
CA HIS A 187 -53.88 -2.00 101.35
C HIS A 187 -53.97 -1.88 99.81
N VAL A 188 -52.93 -1.33 99.17
CA VAL A 188 -52.87 -1.10 97.73
C VAL A 188 -51.58 -1.71 97.17
N GLY A 189 -51.70 -2.72 96.28
CA GLY A 189 -50.57 -3.35 95.61
C GLY A 189 -49.81 -2.38 94.69
N ASP A 190 -48.50 -2.60 94.58
CA ASP A 190 -47.62 -1.79 93.73
C ASP A 190 -47.96 -1.91 92.24
#